data_AF-A0A3C1ZSC8-F1
#
_entry.id   AF-A0A3C1ZSC8-F1
#
_cell.length_a   1.000
_cell.length_b   1.000
_cell.length_c   1.000
_cell.angle_alpha   90.00
_cell.angle_beta   90.00
_cell.angle_gamma   90.00
#
_symmetry.space_group_name_H-M   'P 1'
#
loop_
_entity.id
_entity.type
_entity.pdbx_description
1 polymer ?
#
loop_
_entity_poly.entity_id
_entity_poly.type
_entity_poly.pdbx_seq_one_letter_code
_entity_poly.pdbx_strand_id
1 'polypeptide(L)'
;MLVEQWTGSLQTNFVNNGGTALGSSVSTQLNETMVYYEVHIRENKVGIPIGRLGPNDTPIEADPTLIEGYYQALAEGNEDFTLALLRASIEEMEDLYLGENSAGTDAQGYDDVLASFEQTAVDEDVKAQFAAIYSLIDGRSSISGDDTLYQGIPALVTLYKSDLFSTLNVQDADGANDGD
;
A
#
# COMPACT_ATOMS: atom_id res chain seq x y z
N MET A 1 20.84 -13.75 -8.86
CA MET A 1 19.68 -13.85 -7.96
C MET A 1 19.23 -12.44 -7.58
N LEU A 2 17.94 -12.17 -7.32
CA LEU A 2 17.43 -10.80 -7.04
C LEU A 2 18.18 -10.12 -5.89
N VAL A 3 18.44 -10.86 -4.81
CA VAL A 3 19.23 -10.37 -3.65
C VAL A 3 20.62 -9.90 -4.08
N GLU A 4 21.31 -10.64 -4.95
CA GLU A 4 22.65 -10.27 -5.42
C GLU A 4 22.64 -9.02 -6.30
N GLN A 5 21.55 -8.80 -7.06
CA GLN A 5 21.38 -7.56 -7.83
C GLN A 5 21.14 -6.38 -6.90
N TRP A 6 20.28 -6.56 -5.88
CA TRP A 6 19.99 -5.55 -4.88
C TRP A 6 21.23 -5.16 -4.07
N THR A 7 21.89 -6.14 -3.43
CA THR A 7 23.08 -5.92 -2.60
C THR A 7 24.33 -5.52 -3.40
N GLY A 8 24.24 -5.53 -4.73
CA GLY A 8 25.24 -5.00 -5.64
C GLY A 8 25.09 -3.48 -5.87
N SER A 9 25.16 -3.07 -7.13
CA SER A 9 25.12 -1.65 -7.50
C SER A 9 23.75 -0.99 -7.35
N LEU A 10 22.65 -1.76 -7.33
CA LEU A 10 21.30 -1.20 -7.26
C LEU A 10 21.05 -0.48 -5.94
N GLN A 11 21.35 -1.11 -4.80
CA GLN A 11 21.21 -0.46 -3.49
C GLN A 11 22.11 0.79 -3.39
N THR A 12 23.36 0.70 -3.86
CA THR A 12 24.28 1.85 -3.83
C THR A 12 23.74 3.01 -4.66
N ASN A 13 23.25 2.75 -5.86
CA ASN A 13 22.67 3.77 -6.73
C ASN A 13 21.38 4.36 -6.12
N PHE A 14 20.53 3.52 -5.54
CA PHE A 14 19.31 3.95 -4.88
C PHE A 14 19.62 4.90 -3.70
N VAL A 15 20.52 4.50 -2.79
CA VAL A 15 20.90 5.35 -1.65
C VAL A 15 21.56 6.66 -2.10
N ASN A 16 22.44 6.60 -3.11
CA ASN A 16 23.12 7.80 -3.63
C ASN A 16 22.21 8.74 -4.43
N ASN A 17 21.06 8.26 -4.91
CA ASN A 17 20.06 9.04 -5.67
C ASN A 17 18.89 9.51 -4.78
N GLY A 18 19.11 9.69 -3.47
CA GLY A 18 18.10 10.24 -2.56
C GLY A 18 17.60 11.63 -2.96
N GLY A 19 16.57 12.12 -2.24
CA GLY A 19 15.91 13.40 -2.51
C GLY A 19 14.46 13.22 -2.94
N THR A 20 13.75 14.32 -3.20
CA THR A 20 12.29 14.33 -3.41
C THR A 20 11.85 14.83 -4.79
N ALA A 21 12.80 15.23 -5.65
CA ALA A 21 12.54 15.59 -7.04
C ALA A 21 12.17 14.37 -7.88
N LEU A 22 11.37 14.54 -8.94
CA LEU A 22 11.01 13.44 -9.85
C LEU A 22 12.25 12.67 -10.34
N GLY A 23 12.21 11.34 -10.22
CA GLY A 23 13.31 10.43 -10.58
C GLY A 23 14.38 10.23 -9.50
N SER A 24 14.29 10.93 -8.36
CA SER A 24 15.04 10.59 -7.15
C SER A 24 14.45 9.34 -6.49
N SER A 25 15.23 8.69 -5.62
CA SER A 25 14.86 7.42 -4.99
C SER A 25 13.65 7.54 -4.06
N VAL A 26 13.54 8.60 -3.25
CA VAL A 26 12.38 8.77 -2.35
C VAL A 26 11.13 9.10 -3.18
N SER A 27 11.25 10.00 -4.16
CA SER A 27 10.13 10.30 -5.08
C SER A 27 9.67 9.06 -5.84
N THR A 28 10.59 8.27 -6.39
CA THR A 28 10.25 7.05 -7.13
C THR A 28 9.63 6.01 -6.22
N GLN A 29 10.20 5.76 -5.04
CA GLN A 29 9.67 4.79 -4.09
C GLN A 29 8.24 5.13 -3.69
N LEU A 30 8.00 6.36 -3.22
CA LEU A 30 6.67 6.78 -2.78
C LEU A 30 5.63 6.69 -3.91
N ASN A 31 5.96 7.19 -5.11
CA ASN A 31 5.03 7.15 -6.24
C ASN A 31 4.74 5.71 -6.71
N GLU A 32 5.76 4.88 -6.88
CA GLU A 32 5.58 3.48 -7.30
C GLU A 32 4.84 2.66 -6.24
N THR A 33 5.07 2.93 -4.96
CA THR A 33 4.32 2.32 -3.86
C THR A 33 2.83 2.68 -3.93
N MET A 34 2.47 3.94 -4.24
CA MET A 34 1.07 4.33 -4.42
C MET A 34 0.41 3.61 -5.59
N VAL A 35 1.09 3.57 -6.75
CA VAL A 35 0.59 2.85 -7.94
C VAL A 35 0.43 1.36 -7.62
N TYR A 36 1.41 0.76 -6.93
CA TYR A 36 1.35 -0.64 -6.54
C TYR A 36 0.14 -0.92 -5.64
N TYR A 37 -0.12 -0.05 -4.68
CA TYR A 37 -1.23 -0.21 -3.75
C TYR A 37 -2.59 -0.06 -4.43
N GLU A 38 -2.75 0.92 -5.32
CA GLU A 38 -3.99 1.09 -6.06
C GLU A 38 -4.25 -0.07 -7.04
N VAL A 39 -3.25 -0.43 -7.84
CA VAL A 39 -3.46 -1.42 -8.91
C VAL A 39 -3.35 -2.84 -8.38
N HIS A 40 -2.32 -3.16 -7.61
CA HIS A 40 -2.03 -4.54 -7.22
C HIS A 40 -2.73 -4.95 -5.92
N ILE A 41 -3.03 -4.02 -5.02
CA ILE A 41 -3.70 -4.36 -3.76
C ILE A 41 -5.20 -4.05 -3.83
N ARG A 42 -5.59 -2.78 -4.03
CA ARG A 42 -7.01 -2.40 -4.09
C ARG A 42 -7.74 -3.09 -5.23
N GLU A 43 -7.24 -2.98 -6.46
CA GLU A 43 -7.93 -3.54 -7.62
C GLU A 43 -7.72 -5.06 -7.74
N ASN A 44 -6.48 -5.53 -7.84
CA ASN A 44 -6.25 -6.94 -8.16
C ASN A 44 -6.59 -7.91 -7.02
N LYS A 45 -6.19 -7.61 -5.78
CA LYS A 45 -6.42 -8.53 -4.64
C LYS A 45 -7.85 -8.45 -4.08
N VAL A 46 -8.52 -7.29 -4.21
CA VAL A 46 -9.85 -7.07 -3.63
C VAL A 46 -10.91 -6.75 -4.69
N GLY A 47 -10.71 -5.70 -5.48
CA GLY A 47 -11.70 -5.14 -6.40
C GLY A 47 -12.19 -6.10 -7.48
N ILE A 48 -11.29 -6.66 -8.28
CA ILE A 48 -11.63 -7.55 -9.39
C ILE A 48 -12.42 -8.78 -8.90
N PRO A 49 -12.01 -9.49 -7.82
CA PRO A 49 -12.82 -10.55 -7.22
C PRO A 49 -14.27 -10.16 -6.90
N ILE A 50 -14.50 -8.92 -6.44
CA ILE A 50 -15.83 -8.42 -6.05
C ILE A 50 -16.55 -7.63 -7.15
N GLY A 51 -15.99 -7.57 -8.35
CA GLY A 51 -16.61 -6.89 -9.49
C GLY A 51 -16.42 -5.36 -9.51
N ARG A 52 -15.30 -4.86 -8.98
CA ARG A 52 -14.94 -3.42 -8.96
C ARG A 52 -13.61 -3.18 -9.66
N LEU A 53 -13.55 -2.17 -10.53
CA LEU A 53 -12.33 -1.81 -11.27
C LEU A 53 -12.19 -0.30 -11.46
N GLY A 54 -10.95 0.20 -11.37
CA GLY A 54 -10.62 1.56 -11.71
C GLY A 54 -10.89 2.58 -10.59
N PRO A 55 -10.41 3.82 -10.76
CA PRO A 55 -10.63 4.91 -9.81
C PRO A 55 -12.11 5.35 -9.69
N ASN A 56 -12.93 5.04 -10.69
CA ASN A 56 -14.37 5.38 -10.71
C ASN A 56 -15.28 4.22 -10.26
N ASP A 57 -14.74 3.17 -9.65
CA ASP A 57 -15.48 1.99 -9.20
C ASP A 57 -16.35 1.37 -10.29
N THR A 58 -15.82 1.27 -11.51
CA THR A 58 -16.54 0.74 -12.67
C THR A 58 -16.97 -0.68 -12.35
N PRO A 59 -18.28 -0.98 -12.36
CA PRO A 59 -18.74 -2.33 -12.07
C PRO A 59 -18.36 -3.27 -13.21
N ILE A 60 -17.75 -4.39 -12.85
CA ILE A 60 -17.49 -5.52 -13.73
C ILE A 60 -18.19 -6.77 -13.16
N GLU A 61 -18.24 -7.85 -13.93
CA GLU A 61 -18.73 -9.13 -13.41
C GLU A 61 -17.78 -9.61 -12.31
N ALA A 62 -18.33 -9.88 -11.11
CA ALA A 62 -17.55 -10.43 -10.01
C ALA A 62 -17.11 -11.86 -10.35
N ASP A 63 -15.82 -12.15 -10.17
CA ASP A 63 -15.25 -13.46 -10.44
C ASP A 63 -14.35 -13.90 -9.26
N PRO A 64 -14.89 -14.70 -8.32
CA PRO A 64 -14.12 -15.23 -7.19
C PRO A 64 -12.94 -16.12 -7.60
N THR A 65 -12.89 -16.60 -8.85
CA THR A 65 -11.75 -17.40 -9.32
C THR A 65 -10.48 -16.56 -9.55
N LEU A 66 -10.61 -15.23 -9.53
CA LEU A 66 -9.52 -14.27 -9.65
C LEU A 66 -8.93 -13.86 -8.30
N ILE A 67 -9.42 -14.43 -7.19
CA ILE A 67 -8.85 -14.27 -5.86
C ILE A 67 -7.40 -14.80 -5.85
N GLU A 68 -6.45 -14.02 -5.31
CA GLU A 68 -5.08 -14.48 -5.15
C GLU A 68 -5.03 -15.71 -4.23
N GLY A 69 -4.38 -16.80 -4.68
CA GLY A 69 -4.40 -18.05 -3.93
C GLY A 69 -5.71 -18.84 -4.02
N TYR A 70 -6.60 -18.54 -4.97
CA TYR A 70 -7.89 -19.23 -5.17
C TYR A 70 -7.83 -20.76 -5.06
N TYR A 71 -6.86 -21.42 -5.68
CA TYR A 71 -6.75 -22.88 -5.61
C TYR A 71 -6.37 -23.40 -4.22
N GLN A 72 -5.62 -22.62 -3.44
CA GLN A 72 -5.35 -22.93 -2.04
C GLN A 72 -6.63 -22.82 -1.22
N ALA A 73 -7.37 -21.73 -1.40
CA ALA A 73 -8.65 -21.54 -0.74
C ALA A 73 -9.65 -22.67 -1.06
N LEU A 74 -9.70 -23.10 -2.33
CA LEU A 74 -10.52 -24.24 -2.75
C LEU A 74 -10.09 -25.56 -2.08
N ALA A 75 -8.79 -25.78 -1.94
CA ALA A 75 -8.25 -26.98 -1.30
C ALA A 75 -8.51 -27.01 0.22
N GLU A 76 -8.46 -25.85 0.88
CA GLU A 76 -8.67 -25.69 2.32
C GLU A 76 -10.14 -25.50 2.71
N GLY A 77 -10.99 -25.10 1.76
CA GLY A 77 -12.41 -24.82 1.99
C GLY A 77 -12.66 -23.52 2.76
N ASN A 78 -11.67 -22.62 2.83
CA ASN A 78 -11.73 -21.29 3.47
C ASN A 78 -10.75 -20.34 2.75
N GLU A 79 -10.78 -19.04 3.08
CA GLU A 79 -9.90 -18.03 2.46
C GLU A 79 -8.84 -17.47 3.41
N ASP A 80 -8.51 -18.19 4.50
CA ASP A 80 -7.58 -17.70 5.53
C ASP A 80 -6.21 -17.40 4.93
N PHE A 81 -5.70 -18.29 4.06
CA PHE A 81 -4.44 -18.07 3.37
C PHE A 81 -4.47 -16.83 2.47
N THR A 82 -5.56 -16.60 1.73
CA THR A 82 -5.68 -15.42 0.88
C THR A 82 -5.79 -14.14 1.70
N LEU A 83 -6.58 -14.13 2.76
CA LEU A 83 -6.69 -13.00 3.66
C LEU A 83 -5.33 -12.68 4.30
N ALA A 84 -4.52 -13.70 4.62
CA ALA A 84 -3.14 -13.51 5.08
C ALA A 84 -2.24 -12.90 4.00
N LEU A 85 -2.37 -13.27 2.72
CA LEU A 85 -1.64 -12.64 1.61
C LEU A 85 -2.01 -11.17 1.42
N LEU A 86 -3.30 -10.84 1.53
CA LEU A 86 -3.75 -9.44 1.50
C LEU A 86 -3.18 -8.68 2.69
N ARG A 87 -3.31 -9.22 3.91
CA ARG A 87 -2.79 -8.61 5.13
C ARG A 87 -1.30 -8.32 5.04
N ALA A 88 -0.50 -9.29 4.59
CA ALA A 88 0.94 -9.12 4.39
C ALA A 88 1.28 -8.01 3.38
N SER A 89 0.40 -7.76 2.40
CA SER A 89 0.58 -6.67 1.44
C SER A 89 0.27 -5.29 2.05
N ILE A 90 -0.62 -5.22 3.05
CA ILE A 90 -0.86 -4.00 3.81
C ILE A 90 0.26 -3.77 4.83
N GLU A 91 0.71 -4.83 5.50
CA GLU A 91 1.85 -4.81 6.43
C GLU A 91 3.13 -4.32 5.74
N GLU A 92 3.42 -4.72 4.50
CA GLU A 92 4.60 -4.20 3.78
C GLU A 92 4.55 -2.67 3.57
N MET A 93 3.36 -2.10 3.39
CA MET A 93 3.19 -0.67 3.28
C MET A 93 3.33 0.05 4.62
N GLU A 94 2.86 -0.57 5.70
CA GLU A 94 3.07 -0.07 7.08
C GLU A 94 4.55 -0.16 7.48
N ASP A 95 5.22 -1.28 7.18
CA ASP A 95 6.66 -1.46 7.42
C ASP A 95 7.47 -0.39 6.68
N LEU A 96 7.13 -0.09 5.42
CA LEU A 96 7.77 0.99 4.67
C LEU A 96 7.52 2.37 5.32
N TYR A 97 6.33 2.60 5.85
CA TYR A 97 5.96 3.84 6.52
C TYR A 97 6.72 4.04 7.83
N LEU A 98 6.81 2.99 8.65
CA LEU A 98 7.50 3.00 9.94
C LEU A 98 9.02 2.82 9.79
N GLY A 99 9.50 2.41 8.61
CA GLY A 99 10.90 2.07 8.41
C GLY A 99 11.30 0.77 9.12
N GLU A 100 10.35 -0.13 9.35
CA GLU A 100 10.58 -1.42 9.97
C GLU A 100 11.17 -2.43 8.99
N ASN A 101 12.11 -3.26 9.47
CA ASN A 101 12.59 -4.41 8.71
C ASN A 101 11.71 -5.64 8.97
N SER A 102 11.94 -6.71 8.21
CA SER A 102 11.21 -7.98 8.35
C SER A 102 11.36 -8.70 9.70
N ALA A 103 12.16 -8.17 10.62
CA ALA A 103 12.27 -8.64 12.00
C ALA A 103 11.56 -7.70 13.00
N GLY A 104 10.80 -6.70 12.53
CA GLY A 104 10.12 -5.69 13.36
C GLY A 104 11.09 -4.76 14.06
N THR A 105 12.30 -4.58 13.51
CA THR A 105 13.22 -3.57 14.05
C THR A 105 12.93 -2.24 13.37
N ASP A 106 12.38 -1.33 14.15
CA ASP A 106 12.20 0.07 13.82
C ASP A 106 13.56 0.74 13.53
N ALA A 107 13.62 1.48 12.41
CA ALA A 107 14.82 2.15 11.94
C ALA A 107 14.56 3.65 11.69
N GLN A 108 14.44 4.06 10.42
CA GLN A 108 14.04 5.43 10.09
C GLN A 108 12.94 5.36 9.05
N GLY A 109 11.73 5.71 9.47
CA GLY A 109 10.52 5.70 8.67
C GLY A 109 10.15 7.07 8.10
N TYR A 110 9.05 7.10 7.36
CA TYR A 110 8.36 8.34 6.98
C TYR A 110 7.64 8.98 8.17
N ASP A 111 7.23 8.19 9.17
CA ASP A 111 6.67 8.72 10.42
C ASP A 111 7.68 9.55 11.21
N ASP A 112 8.94 9.12 11.27
CA ASP A 112 10.04 9.92 11.83
C ASP A 112 10.23 11.25 11.10
N VAL A 113 10.06 11.25 9.78
CA VAL A 113 10.17 12.47 8.98
C VAL A 113 9.01 13.41 9.30
N LEU A 114 7.77 12.91 9.36
CA LEU A 114 6.62 13.70 9.79
C LEU A 114 6.82 14.29 11.19
N ALA A 115 7.33 13.50 12.13
CA ALA A 115 7.68 13.97 13.47
C ALA A 115 8.72 15.11 13.44
N SER A 116 9.72 15.03 12.55
CA SER A 116 10.72 16.08 12.37
C SER A 116 10.14 17.41 11.82
N PHE A 117 9.00 17.34 11.13
CA PHE A 117 8.24 18.49 10.63
C PHE A 117 7.09 18.91 11.56
N GLU A 118 6.98 18.32 12.75
CA GLU A 118 5.89 18.55 13.71
C GLU A 118 4.49 18.19 13.15
N GLN A 119 4.42 17.24 12.21
CA GLN A 119 3.20 16.76 11.56
C GLN A 119 2.62 15.50 12.26
N THR A 120 2.52 15.52 13.59
CA THR A 120 2.08 14.34 14.36
C THR A 120 0.64 13.93 14.08
N ALA A 121 -0.23 14.88 13.69
CA ALA A 121 -1.61 14.56 13.32
C ALA A 121 -1.69 13.69 12.06
N VAL A 122 -0.83 13.97 11.07
CA VAL A 122 -0.74 13.16 9.84
C VAL A 122 -0.29 11.74 10.18
N ASP A 123 0.69 11.61 11.09
CA ASP A 123 1.15 10.31 11.54
C ASP A 123 0.05 9.50 12.24
N GLU A 124 -0.71 10.15 13.13
CA GLU A 124 -1.85 9.54 13.80
C GLU A 124 -2.93 9.10 12.80
N ASP A 125 -3.25 9.91 11.80
CA ASP A 125 -4.25 9.60 10.78
C ASP A 125 -3.82 8.41 9.89
N VAL A 126 -2.55 8.35 9.47
CA VAL A 126 -2.01 7.22 8.70
C VAL A 126 -2.06 5.92 9.52
N LYS A 127 -1.57 5.94 10.77
CA LYS A 127 -1.59 4.78 11.67
C LYS A 127 -3.02 4.33 11.97
N ALA A 128 -3.96 5.26 12.14
CA ALA A 128 -5.37 4.96 12.33
C ALA A 128 -5.98 4.28 11.09
N GLN A 129 -5.59 4.70 9.88
CA GLN A 129 -6.07 4.10 8.64
C GLN A 129 -5.58 2.66 8.44
N PHE A 130 -4.30 2.37 8.76
CA PHE A 130 -3.81 0.99 8.79
C PHE A 130 -4.61 0.12 9.77
N ALA A 131 -4.80 0.59 11.00
CA ALA A 131 -5.59 -0.11 12.01
C ALA A 131 -7.03 -0.39 11.56
N ALA A 132 -7.67 0.57 10.87
CA ALA A 132 -8.99 0.39 10.29
C ALA A 132 -9.02 -0.71 9.22
N ILE A 133 -8.04 -0.74 8.32
CA ILE A 133 -7.90 -1.77 7.29
C ILE A 133 -7.68 -3.14 7.92
N TYR A 134 -6.81 -3.26 8.93
CA TYR A 134 -6.61 -4.52 9.66
C TYR A 134 -7.90 -5.00 10.33
N SER A 135 -8.66 -4.11 10.96
CA SER A 135 -9.95 -4.49 11.54
C SER A 135 -10.95 -4.98 10.50
N LEU A 136 -10.93 -4.45 9.27
CA LEU A 136 -11.78 -4.94 8.18
C LEU A 136 -11.34 -6.33 7.72
N ILE A 137 -10.03 -6.58 7.60
CA ILE A 137 -9.49 -7.90 7.24
C ILE A 137 -9.82 -8.93 8.33
N ASP A 138 -9.54 -8.63 9.59
CA ASP A 138 -9.74 -9.54 10.73
C ASP A 138 -11.21 -9.85 11.00
N GLY A 139 -12.12 -8.98 10.57
CA GLY A 139 -13.56 -9.16 10.67
C GLY A 139 -14.19 -10.03 9.56
N ARG A 140 -13.41 -10.50 8.60
CA ARG A 140 -13.90 -11.19 7.39
C ARG A 140 -13.42 -12.64 7.32
N SER A 141 -14.19 -13.46 6.61
CA SER A 141 -13.84 -14.86 6.28
C SER A 141 -13.64 -15.09 4.77
N SER A 142 -13.76 -14.03 3.97
CA SER A 142 -13.60 -14.05 2.51
C SER A 142 -13.25 -12.65 2.01
N ILE A 143 -12.47 -12.59 0.92
CA ILE A 143 -12.28 -11.40 0.10
C ILE A 143 -13.60 -10.98 -0.53
N SER A 144 -14.36 -11.98 -1.00
CA SER A 144 -15.71 -11.79 -1.54
C SER A 144 -16.68 -11.38 -0.43
N GLY A 145 -17.42 -10.30 -0.64
CA GLY A 145 -18.32 -9.78 0.39
C GLY A 145 -18.88 -8.42 0.01
N ASP A 146 -19.00 -7.53 1.01
CA ASP A 146 -19.27 -6.11 0.77
C ASP A 146 -18.06 -5.40 0.14
N ASP A 147 -18.22 -4.11 -0.19
CA ASP A 147 -17.16 -3.27 -0.73
C ASP A 147 -16.41 -2.47 0.35
N THR A 148 -16.66 -2.70 1.64
CA THR A 148 -16.06 -1.88 2.72
C THR A 148 -14.54 -1.94 2.74
N LEU A 149 -13.96 -3.13 2.55
CA LEU A 149 -12.51 -3.32 2.44
C LEU A 149 -11.94 -2.61 1.21
N TYR A 150 -12.64 -2.71 0.07
CA TYR A 150 -12.24 -2.04 -1.17
C TYR A 150 -12.28 -0.51 -1.03
N GLN A 151 -13.23 0.04 -0.27
CA GLN A 151 -13.35 1.48 -0.01
C GLN A 151 -12.39 1.97 1.09
N GLY A 152 -11.98 1.10 2.01
CA GLY A 152 -11.02 1.46 3.07
C GLY A 152 -9.58 1.64 2.54
N ILE A 153 -9.19 0.87 1.53
CA ILE A 153 -7.84 0.91 0.94
C ILE A 153 -7.50 2.29 0.29
N PRO A 154 -8.33 2.91 -0.58
CA PRO A 154 -7.96 4.18 -1.23
C PRO A 154 -7.80 5.36 -0.25
N ALA A 155 -8.39 5.31 0.95
CA ALA A 155 -8.21 6.37 1.94
C ALA A 155 -6.74 6.52 2.39
N LEU A 156 -5.97 5.43 2.41
CA LEU A 156 -4.52 5.49 2.71
C LEU A 156 -3.76 6.23 1.60
N VAL A 157 -4.10 5.97 0.34
CA VAL A 157 -3.52 6.67 -0.82
C VAL A 157 -3.80 8.16 -0.74
N THR A 158 -5.02 8.55 -0.35
CA THR A 158 -5.37 9.95 -0.15
C THR A 158 -4.50 10.61 0.92
N LEU A 159 -4.32 9.98 2.09
CA LEU A 159 -3.47 10.52 3.15
C LEU A 159 -2.00 10.66 2.68
N TYR A 160 -1.48 9.67 1.95
CA TYR A 160 -0.12 9.74 1.43
C TYR A 160 0.05 10.88 0.43
N LYS A 161 -0.83 10.99 -0.57
CA LYS A 161 -0.75 12.02 -1.60
C LYS A 161 -0.99 13.43 -1.06
N SER A 162 -2.00 13.60 -0.21
CA SER A 162 -2.39 14.93 0.29
C SER A 162 -1.49 15.44 1.41
N ASP A 163 -1.09 14.57 2.35
CA ASP A 163 -0.40 15.01 3.57
C ASP A 163 1.09 14.63 3.56
N LEU A 164 1.43 13.37 3.26
CA LEU A 164 2.83 12.92 3.30
C LEU A 164 3.65 13.51 2.15
N PHE A 165 3.18 13.41 0.90
CA PHE A 165 3.88 13.94 -0.27
C PHE A 165 4.04 15.46 -0.15
N SER A 166 2.98 16.14 0.29
CA SER A 166 2.97 17.57 0.59
C SER A 166 4.04 17.94 1.62
N THR A 167 4.09 17.24 2.75
CA THR A 167 5.09 17.49 3.81
C THR A 167 6.52 17.30 3.29
N LEU A 168 6.74 16.27 2.47
CA LEU A 168 8.06 15.95 1.91
C LEU A 168 8.42 16.78 0.67
N ASN A 169 7.49 17.60 0.15
CA ASN A 169 7.62 18.27 -1.14
C ASN A 169 8.00 17.28 -2.27
N VAL A 170 7.34 16.11 -2.26
CA VAL A 170 7.41 15.10 -3.32
C VAL A 170 6.32 15.40 -4.33
N GLN A 171 6.71 15.46 -5.61
CA GLN A 171 5.75 15.62 -6.69
C GLN A 171 5.11 14.27 -7.02
N ASP A 172 3.78 14.26 -7.19
CA ASP A 172 3.07 13.13 -7.76
C ASP A 172 3.49 12.92 -9.23
N ALA A 173 3.90 11.71 -9.56
CA ALA A 173 4.38 11.31 -10.87
C ALA A 173 3.25 11.22 -11.91
N ASP A 174 1.99 11.07 -11.49
CA ASP A 174 0.84 11.06 -12.41
C ASP A 174 0.51 12.47 -12.95
N GLY A 175 1.07 13.52 -12.32
CA GLY A 175 0.91 14.92 -12.73
C GLY A 175 -0.54 15.42 -12.64
N ALA A 176 -1.45 14.64 -12.05
CA ALA A 176 -2.77 15.10 -11.71
C ALA A 176 -2.62 15.95 -10.45
N ASN A 177 -2.84 17.24 -10.63
CA ASN A 177 -3.07 18.13 -9.51
C ASN A 177 -4.44 17.74 -8.95
N ASP A 178 -4.47 16.77 -8.04
CA ASP A 178 -5.70 16.18 -7.47
C ASP A 178 -6.56 17.19 -6.72
N GLY A 179 -6.06 18.41 -6.55
CA GLY A 179 -6.85 19.63 -6.38
C GLY A 179 -7.56 19.75 -5.04
N ASP A 180 -7.35 20.90 -4.41
CA ASP A 180 -8.34 21.56 -3.53
C ASP A 180 -9.81 21.20 -3.83
#